data_AF-A0A525VXJ4-F1
#
_entry.id   AF-A0A525VXJ4-F1
#
_cell.length_a   1.000
_cell.length_b   1.000
_cell.length_c   1.000
_cell.angle_alpha   90.00
_cell.angle_beta   90.00
_cell.angle_gamma   90.00
#
_symmetry.space_group_name_H-M   'P 1'
#
loop_
_entity.id
_entity.type
_entity.pdbx_description
1 polymer ?
#
loop_
_entity_poly.entity_id
_entity_poly.type
_entity_poly.pdbx_seq_one_letter_code
_entity_poly.pdbx_strand_id
1 'polypeptide(L)'
;MPRWRVKSLKGYEGRVVLDAERILSAMKRYKHAKRRPTSVDLEKRTIRRLKIIAKEQGIPSQVVIRIFITYDLEAMKKPRDVPWN
;
A
#
# COMPACT_ATOMS: atom_id res chain seq x y z
N MET A 1 6.48 30.44 0.12
CA MET A 1 6.74 28.98 0.11
C MET A 1 6.14 28.38 -1.16
N PRO A 2 6.92 27.70 -2.04
CA PRO A 2 6.36 27.09 -3.23
C PRO A 2 5.50 25.89 -2.84
N ARG A 3 4.24 25.85 -3.28
CA ARG A 3 3.33 24.71 -3.09
C ARG A 3 3.67 23.62 -4.10
N TRP A 4 4.65 22.78 -3.79
CA TRP A 4 4.95 21.58 -4.57
C TRP A 4 3.77 20.60 -4.44
N ARG A 5 2.96 20.48 -5.50
CA ARG A 5 1.90 19.48 -5.59
C ARG A 5 2.56 18.15 -5.95
N VAL A 6 2.93 17.34 -4.95
CA VAL A 6 3.41 15.95 -5.15
C VAL A 6 2.56 15.15 -6.13
N LYS A 7 1.27 15.46 -6.16
CA LYS A 7 0.25 14.81 -6.97
C LYS A 7 0.35 15.09 -8.48
N SER A 8 1.19 16.04 -8.93
CA SER A 8 1.41 16.30 -10.37
C SER A 8 2.57 15.49 -10.96
N LEU A 9 3.21 14.62 -10.18
CA LEU A 9 4.25 13.73 -10.68
C LEU A 9 3.59 12.58 -11.44
N LYS A 10 4.08 12.31 -12.66
CA LYS A 10 3.57 11.31 -13.62
C LYS A 10 3.36 9.89 -13.04
N GLY A 11 4.11 9.54 -11.99
CA GLY A 11 3.97 8.26 -11.28
C GLY A 11 2.72 8.13 -10.41
N TYR A 12 1.98 9.21 -10.14
CA TYR A 12 0.75 9.21 -9.35
C TYR A 12 -0.53 9.10 -10.19
N GLU A 13 -0.43 9.02 -11.53
CA GLU A 13 -1.57 8.99 -12.45
C GLU A 13 -2.12 7.58 -12.74
N GLY A 14 -1.64 6.54 -12.04
CA GLY A 14 -2.06 5.15 -12.24
C GLY A 14 -3.15 4.68 -11.28
N ARG A 15 -4.09 3.86 -11.77
CA ARG A 15 -4.91 2.99 -10.90
C ARG A 15 -4.06 1.81 -10.44
N VAL A 16 -3.89 1.67 -9.13
CA VAL A 16 -3.35 0.42 -8.56
C VAL A 16 -4.47 -0.62 -8.59
N VAL A 17 -4.32 -1.62 -9.46
CA VAL A 17 -5.22 -2.79 -9.52
C VAL A 17 -4.53 -3.92 -8.77
N LEU A 18 -5.20 -4.47 -7.76
CA LEU A 18 -4.69 -5.59 -6.98
C LEU A 18 -5.36 -6.89 -7.45
N ASP A 19 -4.56 -7.93 -7.68
CA ASP A 19 -5.06 -9.27 -8.00
C ASP A 19 -5.59 -9.93 -6.72
N ALA A 20 -6.88 -9.72 -6.46
CA ALA A 20 -7.55 -10.17 -5.25
C ALA A 20 -7.47 -11.69 -5.06
N GLU A 21 -7.66 -12.47 -6.13
CA GLU A 21 -7.63 -13.93 -6.07
C GLU A 21 -6.24 -14.45 -5.68
N ARG A 22 -5.20 -13.91 -6.31
CA ARG A 22 -3.82 -14.26 -5.99
C ARG A 22 -3.46 -13.87 -4.56
N ILE A 23 -3.89 -12.70 -4.10
CA ILE A 23 -3.66 -12.22 -2.72
C ILE A 23 -4.35 -13.16 -1.71
N LEU A 24 -5.63 -13.46 -1.91
CA LEU A 24 -6.39 -14.33 -1.00
C LEU A 24 -5.83 -15.76 -0.99
N SER A 25 -5.41 -16.29 -2.15
CA SER A 25 -4.73 -17.58 -2.26
C SER A 25 -3.40 -17.59 -1.48
N ALA A 26 -2.58 -16.55 -1.63
CA ALA A 26 -1.34 -16.41 -0.86
C ALA A 26 -1.63 -16.33 0.65
N MET A 27 -2.64 -15.57 1.07
CA MET A 27 -3.04 -15.48 2.48
C MET A 27 -3.45 -16.83 3.08
N LYS A 28 -4.14 -17.69 2.31
CA LYS A 28 -4.52 -19.04 2.76
C LYS A 28 -3.29 -19.88 3.11
N ARG A 29 -2.19 -19.77 2.35
CA ARG A 29 -0.93 -20.50 2.62
C ARG A 29 -0.33 -20.13 3.98
N TYR A 30 -0.52 -18.89 4.41
CA TYR A 30 -0.03 -18.37 5.69
C TYR A 30 -1.10 -18.34 6.78
N LYS A 31 -2.23 -19.05 6.62
CA LYS A 31 -3.33 -19.05 7.59
C LYS A 31 -2.89 -19.49 8.99
N HIS A 32 -1.94 -20.42 9.07
CA HIS A 32 -1.39 -20.95 10.33
C HIS A 32 -0.12 -20.23 10.81
N ALA A 33 0.38 -19.25 10.05
CA ALA A 33 1.57 -18.51 10.46
C ALA A 33 1.25 -17.60 11.66
N LYS A 34 2.17 -17.54 12.62
CA LYS A 34 2.05 -16.63 13.78
C LYS A 34 1.97 -15.18 13.30
N ARG A 35 0.82 -14.55 13.49
CA ARG A 35 0.63 -13.13 13.18
C ARG A 35 1.38 -12.29 14.23
N ARG A 36 2.18 -11.33 13.77
CA ARG A 36 2.75 -10.29 14.63
C ARG A 36 1.88 -9.04 14.47
N PRO A 37 1.10 -8.65 15.49
CA PRO A 37 0.33 -7.42 15.41
C PRO A 37 1.30 -6.24 15.37
N THR A 38 1.07 -5.32 14.44
CA THR A 38 1.83 -4.06 14.34
C THR A 38 0.81 -2.94 14.40
N SER A 39 0.92 -2.08 15.41
CA SER A 39 0.13 -0.85 15.46
C SER A 39 0.83 0.20 14.60
N VAL A 40 0.07 0.86 13.74
CA VAL A 40 0.55 1.96 12.91
C VAL A 40 -0.41 3.11 13.14
N ASP A 41 0.13 4.25 13.61
CA ASP A 41 -0.67 5.46 13.72
C ASP A 41 -0.85 6.09 12.34
N LEU A 42 -2.11 6.29 11.96
CA LEU A 42 -2.49 6.81 10.64
C LEU A 42 -3.62 7.82 10.82
N GLU A 43 -3.57 8.89 10.03
CA GLU A 43 -4.65 9.87 10.00
C GLU A 43 -6.00 9.20 9.64
N LYS A 44 -7.08 9.62 10.30
CA LYS A 44 -8.45 9.09 10.07
C LYS A 44 -8.85 9.10 8.60
N ARG A 45 -8.46 10.13 7.84
CA ARG A 45 -8.73 10.25 6.39
C ARG A 45 -8.02 9.15 5.59
N THR A 46 -6.77 8.86 5.94
CA THR A 46 -5.98 7.78 5.34
C THR A 46 -6.60 6.41 5.63
N ILE A 47 -7.01 6.17 6.88
CA ILE A 47 -7.72 4.93 7.27
C ILE A 47 -9.00 4.76 6.44
N ARG A 48 -9.78 5.84 6.26
CA ARG A 48 -11.02 5.78 5.46
C ARG A 48 -10.73 5.42 4.00
N ARG A 49 -9.69 6.01 3.40
CA ARG A 49 -9.30 5.73 2.02
C ARG A 49 -8.81 4.30 1.84
N LEU A 50 -8.01 3.78 2.77
CA LEU A 50 -7.56 2.39 2.78
C LEU A 50 -8.74 1.40 2.84
N LYS A 51 -9.76 1.70 3.66
CA LYS A 51 -10.98 0.87 3.74
C LYS A 51 -11.79 0.87 2.44
N ILE A 52 -11.86 2.01 1.75
CA ILE A 52 -12.54 2.11 0.44
C ILE A 52 -11.81 1.25 -0.58
N ILE A 53 -10.49 1.40 -0.71
CA ILE A 53 -9.66 0.59 -1.61
C ILE A 53 -9.83 -0.90 -1.30
N ALA A 54 -9.77 -1.28 -0.02
CA ALA A 54 -9.97 -2.66 0.42
C ALA A 54 -11.32 -3.23 -0.03
N LYS A 55 -12.40 -2.44 0.10
CA LYS A 55 -13.75 -2.83 -0.32
C LYS A 55 -13.84 -2.98 -1.84
N GLU A 56 -13.31 -2.02 -2.59
CA GLU A 56 -13.30 -2.04 -4.07
C GLU A 56 -12.52 -3.25 -4.61
N GLN A 57 -11.45 -3.63 -3.93
CA GLN A 57 -10.56 -4.73 -4.33
C GLN A 57 -10.97 -6.09 -3.71
N GLY A 58 -12.02 -6.15 -2.89
CA GLY A 58 -12.48 -7.40 -2.26
C GLY A 58 -11.47 -8.04 -1.28
N ILE A 59 -10.56 -7.26 -0.71
CA ILE A 59 -9.50 -7.76 0.19
C ILE A 59 -9.54 -7.07 1.57
N PRO A 60 -9.08 -7.72 2.65
CA PRO A 60 -9.06 -7.10 3.97
C PRO A 60 -8.17 -5.85 4.04
N SER A 61 -8.59 -4.80 4.76
CA SER A 61 -7.84 -3.55 4.88
C SER A 61 -6.42 -3.71 5.44
N GLN A 62 -6.22 -4.64 6.37
CA GLN A 62 -4.90 -4.97 6.91
C GLN A 62 -3.95 -5.51 5.83
N VAL A 63 -4.50 -6.21 4.83
CA VAL A 63 -3.74 -6.79 3.71
C VAL A 63 -3.35 -5.70 2.74
N VAL A 64 -4.26 -4.77 2.45
CA VAL A 64 -3.97 -3.56 1.66
C VAL A 64 -2.81 -2.78 2.26
N ILE A 65 -2.86 -2.50 3.57
CA ILE A 65 -1.79 -1.80 4.29
C ILE A 65 -0.45 -2.53 4.13
N ARG A 66 -0.44 -3.86 4.32
CA ARG A 66 0.76 -4.67 4.21
C ARG A 66 1.34 -4.67 2.80
N ILE A 67 0.49 -4.71 1.77
CA ILE A 67 0.91 -4.62 0.37
C ILE A 67 1.59 -3.29 0.12
N PHE A 68 0.97 -2.17 0.51
CA PHE A 68 1.58 -0.84 0.34
C PHE A 68 2.94 -0.73 1.03
N ILE A 69 3.04 -1.15 2.30
CA ILE A 69 4.32 -1.13 3.04
C ILE A 69 5.37 -1.97 2.32
N THR A 70 5.03 -3.18 1.90
CA THR A 70 5.99 -4.11 1.29
C THR A 70 6.43 -3.63 -0.09
N TYR A 71 5.48 -3.16 -0.89
CA TYR A 71 5.73 -2.59 -2.21
C TYR A 71 6.67 -1.39 -2.14
N ASP A 72 6.41 -0.46 -1.22
CA ASP A 72 7.26 0.72 -1.04
C ASP A 72 8.66 0.34 -0.53
N LEU A 73 8.76 -0.60 0.42
CA LEU A 73 10.07 -1.09 0.90
C LEU A 73 10.88 -1.76 -0.22
N GLU A 74 10.24 -2.52 -1.11
CA GLU A 74 10.91 -3.10 -2.29
C GLU A 74 11.34 -2.02 -3.28
N ALA A 75 10.49 -1.01 -3.51
CA ALA A 75 10.81 0.13 -4.36
C ALA A 75 11.97 0.98 -3.79
N MET A 76 12.15 1.02 -2.47
CA MET A 76 13.28 1.68 -1.81
C MET A 76 14.60 0.90 -1.93
N LYS A 77 14.55 -0.43 -2.09
CA LYS A 77 15.76 -1.26 -2.24
C LYS A 77 16.43 -1.12 -3.60
N LYS A 78 15.69 -0.70 -4.62
CA LYS A 78 16.28 -0.32 -5.91
C LYS A 78 16.89 1.07 -5.74
N PRO A 79 18.17 1.29 -6.09
CA PRO A 79 18.72 2.63 -6.13
C PRO A 79 17.83 3.43 -7.08
N ARG A 80 17.09 4.39 -6.54
CA ARG A 80 16.52 5.42 -7.37
C ARG A 80 17.69 6.30 -7.77
N ASP A 81 17.84 6.59 -9.06
CA ASP A 81 18.40 7.86 -9.48
C ASP A 81 17.45 8.94 -8.98
N VAL A 82 17.62 9.34 -7.72
CA VAL A 82 16.85 10.42 -7.11
C VAL A 82 17.70 11.68 -7.11
N PRO A 83 17.41 12.65 -7.99
CA PRO A 83 17.80 14.02 -7.76
C PRO A 83 16.82 14.59 -6.73
N TRP A 84 17.14 14.48 -5.44
CA TRP A 84 16.44 15.27 -4.43
C TRP A 84 17.16 16.62 -4.30
N ASN A 85 16.53 17.65 -4.85
CA ASN A 85 16.67 19.04 -4.43
C ASN A 85 15.29 19.52 -3.98
#